data_AF-A0A0F9PYM9-F1
#
_entry.id   AF-A0A0F9PYM9-F1
#
_cell.length_a   1.000
_cell.length_b   1.000
_cell.length_c   1.000
_cell.angle_alpha   90.00
_cell.angle_beta   90.00
_cell.angle_gamma   90.00
#
_symmetry.space_group_name_H-M   'P 1'
#
loop_
_entity.id
_entity.type
_entity.pdbx_description
1 polymer ?
#
loop_
_entity_poly.entity_id
_entity_poly.type
_entity_poly.pdbx_seq_one_letter_code
_entity_poly.pdbx_strand_id
1 'polypeptide(L)'
;MIFSITEKGQAILSTDDRIKQLRAEDKIILIILRKQGPLGQEELSHEINLIWQTLPAPVPTEGQTRRALRRLFEAEFINSSGEGNDL
;
A
#
# COMPACT_ATOMS: atom_id res chain seq x y z
N MET A 1 0.62 6.03 12.87
CA MET A 1 1.56 5.52 11.86
C MET A 1 1.26 6.17 10.51
N ILE A 2 2.28 6.68 9.82
CA ILE A 2 2.20 7.31 8.48
C ILE A 2 2.93 6.42 7.48
N PHE A 3 2.29 6.08 6.38
CA PHE A 3 2.84 5.27 5.30
C PHE A 3 3.26 6.13 4.12
N SER A 4 4.40 5.82 3.51
CA SER A 4 4.91 6.51 2.31
C SER A 4 5.67 5.53 1.40
N ILE A 5 5.78 5.84 0.10
CA ILE A 5 6.60 5.06 -0.83
C ILE A 5 8.07 5.46 -0.63
N THR A 6 8.97 4.49 -0.52
CA THR A 6 10.42 4.74 -0.41
C THR A 6 11.02 5.17 -1.75
N GLU A 7 12.22 5.74 -1.74
CA GLU A 7 12.96 6.02 -2.98
C GLU A 7 13.18 4.74 -3.82
N LYS A 8 13.50 3.63 -3.16
CA LYS A 8 13.64 2.30 -3.79
C LYS A 8 12.33 1.84 -4.41
N GLY A 9 11.22 1.99 -3.70
CA GLY A 9 9.87 1.68 -4.18
C GLY A 9 9.52 2.48 -5.43
N GLN A 10 9.84 3.79 -5.45
CA GLN A 10 9.63 4.65 -6.62
C GLN A 10 10.45 4.20 -7.84
N ALA A 11 11.71 3.80 -7.62
CA ALA A 11 12.57 3.31 -8.69
C ALA A 11 12.04 2.00 -9.30
N ILE A 12 11.61 1.05 -8.46
CA ILE A 12 11.01 -0.22 -8.91
C ILE A 12 9.69 0.04 -9.64
N LEU A 13 8.85 0.94 -9.13
CA LEU A 13 7.57 1.30 -9.76
C LEU A 13 7.72 1.93 -11.14
N SER A 14 8.89 2.47 -11.45
CA SER A 14 9.17 3.17 -12.71
C SER A 14 9.79 2.27 -13.78
N THR A 15 10.26 1.06 -13.43
CA THR A 15 11.11 0.25 -14.32
C THR A 15 10.74 -1.22 -14.43
N ASP A 16 9.95 -1.79 -13.49
CA ASP A 16 10.05 -3.23 -13.21
C ASP A 16 8.80 -4.06 -13.58
N ASP A 17 9.03 -5.22 -14.22
CA ASP A 17 8.03 -6.29 -14.42
C ASP A 17 7.52 -6.88 -13.10
N ARG A 18 8.24 -6.69 -11.98
CA ARG A 18 7.82 -7.08 -10.63
C ARG A 18 6.48 -6.48 -10.23
N ILE A 19 6.10 -5.31 -10.76
CA ILE A 19 4.78 -4.71 -10.53
C ILE A 19 3.67 -5.63 -11.07
N LYS A 20 3.89 -6.32 -12.20
CA LYS A 20 2.89 -7.21 -12.79
C LYS A 20 2.57 -8.38 -11.86
N GLN A 21 3.57 -8.85 -11.11
CA GLN A 21 3.46 -9.96 -10.16
C GLN A 21 2.85 -9.57 -8.80
N LEU A 22 2.71 -8.27 -8.51
CA LEU A 22 2.08 -7.80 -7.28
C LEU A 22 0.59 -8.18 -7.26
N ARG A 23 0.08 -8.45 -6.05
CA ARG A 23 -1.34 -8.72 -5.83
C ARG A 23 -2.15 -7.43 -6.00
N ALA A 24 -3.46 -7.57 -6.15
CA ALA A 24 -4.35 -6.42 -6.31
C ALA A 24 -4.24 -5.47 -5.11
N GLU A 25 -4.16 -6.01 -3.89
CA GLU A 25 -4.06 -5.23 -2.65
C GLU A 25 -2.77 -4.41 -2.63
N ASP A 26 -1.66 -5.06 -3.00
CA ASP A 26 -0.33 -4.44 -3.03
C ASP A 26 -0.32 -3.28 -4.04
N LYS A 27 -0.87 -3.50 -5.24
CA LYS A 27 -0.98 -2.48 -6.30
C LYS A 27 -1.82 -1.30 -5.86
N ILE A 28 -2.97 -1.54 -5.24
CA ILE A 28 -3.90 -0.48 -4.85
C ILE A 28 -3.29 0.42 -3.77
N ILE A 29 -2.63 -0.16 -2.77
CA ILE A 29 -1.90 0.62 -1.75
C ILE A 29 -0.85 1.53 -2.41
N LEU A 30 -0.05 0.98 -3.33
CA LEU A 30 0.99 1.75 -4.02
C LEU A 30 0.41 2.84 -4.92
N ILE A 31 -0.72 2.59 -5.59
CA ILE A 31 -1.42 3.60 -6.39
C ILE A 31 -1.91 4.75 -5.52
N ILE A 32 -2.51 4.45 -4.37
CA ILE A 32 -3.01 5.46 -3.42
C ILE A 32 -1.86 6.34 -2.93
N LEU A 33 -0.81 5.71 -2.37
CA LEU A 33 0.33 6.45 -1.81
C LEU A 33 1.11 7.23 -2.88
N ARG A 34 1.18 6.72 -4.12
CA ARG A 34 1.81 7.45 -5.23
C ARG A 34 1.00 8.69 -5.62
N LYS A 35 -0.34 8.62 -5.59
CA LYS A 35 -1.23 9.70 -6.01
C LYS A 35 -1.41 10.77 -4.93
N GLN A 36 -1.53 10.35 -3.67
CA GLN A 36 -1.89 11.24 -2.56
C GLN A 36 -0.70 11.62 -1.69
N GLY A 37 0.42 10.91 -1.83
CA GLY A 37 1.58 11.08 -0.97
C GLY A 37 1.47 10.28 0.33
N PRO A 38 2.23 10.66 1.36
CA PRO A 38 2.19 9.99 2.65
C PRO A 38 0.82 10.10 3.32
N LEU A 39 0.30 9.00 3.85
CA LEU A 39 -1.02 8.94 4.49
C LEU A 39 -0.96 8.27 5.86
N GLY A 40 -1.80 8.72 6.79
CA GLY A 40 -2.06 8.01 8.03
C GLY A 40 -2.75 6.66 7.80
N GLN A 41 -2.69 5.76 8.79
CA GLN A 41 -3.33 4.45 8.71
C GLN A 41 -4.84 4.52 8.42
N GLU A 42 -5.56 5.41 9.10
CA GLU A 42 -7.01 5.56 8.93
C GLU A 42 -7.35 6.12 7.54
N GLU A 43 -6.63 7.15 7.09
CA GLU A 43 -6.77 7.74 5.75
C GLU A 43 -6.48 6.70 4.67
N LEU A 44 -5.37 5.97 4.79
CA LEU A 44 -5.01 4.92 3.83
C LEU A 44 -6.08 3.81 3.80
N SER A 45 -6.60 3.39 4.95
CA SER A 45 -7.67 2.40 5.00
C SER A 45 -8.97 2.90 4.37
N HIS A 46 -9.29 4.19 4.54
CA HIS A 46 -10.44 4.81 3.90
C HIS A 46 -10.30 4.79 2.37
N GLU A 47 -9.15 5.22 1.85
CA GLU A 47 -8.87 5.26 0.42
C GLU A 47 -8.87 3.86 -0.24
N ILE A 48 -8.32 2.85 0.45
CA ILE A 48 -8.37 1.45 -0.02
C ILE A 48 -9.82 1.01 -0.20
N ASN A 49 -10.67 1.27 0.80
CA ASN A 49 -12.08 0.90 0.74
C ASN A 49 -12.81 1.63 -0.39
N LEU A 50 -12.57 2.92 -0.59
CA LEU A 50 -13.17 3.70 -1.67
C LEU A 50 -12.79 3.15 -3.05
N ILE A 51 -11.50 2.88 -3.29
CA ILE A 51 -11.07 2.32 -4.57
C ILE A 51 -11.68 0.94 -4.77
N TRP A 52 -11.72 0.09 -3.73
CA TRP A 52 -12.23 -1.27 -3.87
C TRP A 52 -13.73 -1.34 -4.17
N GLN A 53 -14.52 -0.40 -3.65
CA GLN A 53 -15.95 -0.30 -3.97
C GLN A 53 -16.21 -0.04 -5.46
N THR A 54 -15.22 0.48 -6.20
CA THR A 54 -15.32 0.69 -7.65
C THR A 54 -14.95 -0.54 -8.49
N LEU A 55 -14.40 -1.59 -7.85
CA LEU A 55 -13.95 -2.79 -8.53
C LEU A 55 -14.99 -3.92 -8.41
N PRO A 56 -15.14 -4.79 -9.41
CA PRO A 56 -16.01 -5.97 -9.35
C PRO A 56 -15.33 -7.09 -8.54
N ALA A 57 -14.85 -6.78 -7.34
CA ALA A 57 -14.12 -7.67 -6.45
C ALA A 57 -14.55 -7.46 -4.99
N PRO A 58 -14.53 -8.51 -4.15
CA PRO A 58 -14.84 -8.36 -2.73
C PRO A 58 -13.81 -7.45 -2.06
N VAL A 59 -14.30 -6.55 -1.20
CA VAL A 59 -13.46 -5.65 -0.39
C VAL A 59 -12.51 -6.49 0.48
N PRO A 60 -11.20 -6.17 0.52
CA PRO A 60 -10.25 -6.90 1.33
C PRO A 60 -10.60 -6.74 2.81
N THR A 61 -10.52 -7.84 3.55
CA THR A 61 -10.59 -7.81 5.01
C THR A 61 -9.42 -7.02 5.58
N GLU A 62 -9.58 -6.49 6.79
CA GLU A 62 -8.51 -5.78 7.49
C GLU A 62 -7.22 -6.62 7.58
N GLY A 63 -7.33 -7.92 7.84
CA GLY A 63 -6.19 -8.84 7.85
C GLY A 63 -5.53 -9.05 6.48
N GLN A 64 -6.25 -8.91 5.37
CA GLN A 64 -5.65 -8.90 4.03
C GLN A 64 -4.88 -7.60 3.79
N THR A 65 -5.45 -6.45 4.17
CA THR A 65 -4.81 -5.14 4.06
C THR A 65 -3.53 -5.08 4.89
N ARG A 66 -3.56 -5.52 6.16
CA ARG A 66 -2.36 -5.60 7.02
C ARG A 66 -1.27 -6.48 6.41
N ARG A 67 -1.63 -7.65 5.87
CA ARG A 67 -0.68 -8.53 5.18
C ARG A 67 -0.10 -7.90 3.92
N ALA A 68 -0.87 -7.09 3.20
CA ALA A 68 -0.38 -6.35 2.04
C ALA A 68 0.62 -5.26 2.45
N LEU A 69 0.27 -4.46 3.46
CA LEU A 69 1.19 -3.46 4.03
C LEU A 69 2.49 -4.09 4.49
N ARG A 70 2.41 -5.21 5.23
CA ARG A 70 3.60 -5.94 5.69
C ARG A 70 4.47 -6.44 4.52
N ARG A 71 3.87 -7.04 3.49
CA ARG A 71 4.63 -7.48 2.30
C ARG A 71 5.32 -6.31 1.60
N LEU A 72 4.62 -5.19 1.44
CA LEU A 72 5.17 -3.99 0.81
C LEU A 72 6.30 -3.37 1.63
N PHE A 73 6.19 -3.43 2.96
CA PHE A 73 7.22 -2.98 3.89
C PHE A 73 8.46 -3.88 3.84
N GLU A 74 8.29 -5.20 3.95
CA GLU A 74 9.37 -6.19 3.87
C GLU A 74 10.08 -6.15 2.50
N ALA A 75 9.35 -5.84 1.43
CA ALA A 75 9.90 -5.67 0.09
C ALA A 75 10.43 -4.24 -0.17
N GLU A 76 10.45 -3.39 0.84
CA GLU A 76 10.98 -2.01 0.82
C GLU A 76 10.28 -1.09 -0.19
N PHE A 77 9.05 -1.39 -0.60
CA PHE A 77 8.26 -0.49 -1.43
C PHE A 77 7.74 0.70 -0.63
N ILE A 78 7.37 0.46 0.63
CA ILE A 78 6.83 1.47 1.52
C ILE A 78 7.64 1.52 2.82
N ASN A 79 7.58 2.67 3.48
CA ASN A 79 8.05 2.84 4.84
C ASN A 79 6.89 3.31 5.72
N SER A 80 7.01 3.08 7.02
CA SER A 80 6.10 3.58 8.05
C SER A 80 6.87 4.45 9.04
N SER A 81 6.41 5.67 9.24
CA SER A 81 6.99 6.62 10.21
C SER A 81 5.94 7.03 11.25
N GLY A 82 6.36 7.11 12.52
CA GLY A 82 5.52 7.46 13.66
C GLY A 82 5.48 6.34 14.71
N GLU A 83 5.47 6.71 15.99
CA GLU A 83 5.44 5.76 17.11
C GLU A 83 4.16 4.91 17.07
N GLY A 84 4.35 3.66 16.72
CA GLY A 84 3.40 2.58 16.78
C GLY A 84 4.24 1.32 16.73
N ASN A 85 4.62 0.83 17.91
CA ASN A 85 5.07 -0.56 18.03
C ASN A 85 3.99 -1.43 17.38
N ASP A 86 4.43 -2.37 16.54
CA ASP A 86 3.63 -3.36 15.79
C ASP A 86 3.07 -2.91 14.42
N LEU A 87 3.77 -3.34 13.36
CA LEU A 87 3.20 -3.64 12.04
C LEU A 87 2.82 -5.13 11.95
#